data_AF-A0A929Z4T2-F1
#
_entry.id   AF-A0A929Z4T2-F1
#
_cell.length_a   1.000
_cell.length_b   1.000
_cell.length_c   1.000
_cell.angle_alpha   90.00
_cell.angle_beta   90.00
_cell.angle_gamma   90.00
#
_symmetry.space_group_name_H-M   'P 1'
#
loop_
_entity.id
_entity.type
_entity.pdbx_description
1 polymer ?
#
loop_
_entity_poly.entity_id
_entity_poly.type
_entity_poly.pdbx_seq_one_letter_code
_entity_poly.pdbx_strand_id
1 'polypeptide(L)'
;TETVTDGSPFEYLSPEKPWTVRTFEHCTFRELLQSLFRDGKQVAELPALKDIRAYVRRQLDEEVWKEEQRFENPHIHYLDMSVKYYQMKMDLMKNHE
;
A
#
# COMPACT_ATOMS: atom_id res chain seq x y z
N THR A 1 -9.88 -10.06 -2.51
CA THR A 1 -8.93 -9.34 -1.63
C THR A 1 -8.00 -10.34 -1.02
N GLU A 2 -6.72 -10.01 -0.94
CA GLU A 2 -5.75 -10.84 -0.23
C GLU A 2 -5.84 -10.53 1.25
N THR A 3 -5.74 -11.57 2.08
CA THR A 3 -5.71 -11.42 3.52
C THR A 3 -4.25 -11.42 3.94
N VAL A 4 -3.80 -10.32 4.53
CA VAL A 4 -2.47 -10.18 5.14
C VAL A 4 -2.62 -10.19 6.67
N THR A 5 -1.63 -10.76 7.36
CA THR A 5 -1.64 -10.86 8.83
C THR A 5 -0.36 -10.24 9.37
N ASP A 6 -0.50 -9.36 10.37
CA ASP A 6 0.63 -8.71 11.01
C ASP A 6 1.64 -9.71 11.55
N GLY A 7 2.94 -9.39 11.41
CA GLY A 7 4.05 -10.22 11.85
C GLY A 7 4.27 -11.52 11.04
N SER A 8 3.34 -11.88 10.15
CA SER A 8 3.50 -13.04 9.28
C SER A 8 4.31 -12.67 8.03
N PRO A 9 5.18 -13.57 7.54
CA PRO A 9 5.89 -13.34 6.28
C PRO A 9 4.92 -13.12 5.12
N PHE A 10 5.18 -12.12 4.28
CA PHE A 10 4.38 -11.85 3.08
C PHE A 10 5.27 -11.60 1.86
N GLU A 11 5.08 -12.39 0.82
CA GLU A 11 5.85 -12.30 -0.42
C GLU A 11 5.31 -11.22 -1.36
N TYR A 12 6.23 -10.43 -1.90
CA TYR A 12 5.95 -9.37 -2.87
C TYR A 12 7.04 -9.32 -3.94
N LEU A 13 6.75 -8.63 -5.02
CA LEU A 13 7.69 -8.36 -6.09
C LEU A 13 7.46 -6.97 -6.67
N SER A 14 8.52 -6.43 -7.29
CA SER A 14 8.42 -5.20 -8.06
C SER A 14 7.95 -5.51 -9.47
N PRO A 15 6.97 -4.76 -10.03
CA PRO A 15 6.54 -4.95 -11.41
C PRO A 15 7.65 -4.64 -12.43
N GLU A 16 8.66 -3.84 -12.07
CA GLU A 16 9.82 -3.54 -12.93
C GLU A 16 10.87 -4.64 -12.92
N LYS A 17 10.96 -5.40 -11.81
CA LYS A 17 11.94 -6.48 -11.61
C LYS A 17 11.25 -7.74 -11.09
N PRO A 18 10.31 -8.31 -11.84
CA PRO A 18 9.44 -9.39 -11.36
C PRO A 18 10.17 -10.70 -11.07
N TRP A 19 11.40 -10.85 -11.57
CA TRP A 19 12.27 -11.98 -11.23
C TRP A 19 12.83 -11.93 -9.80
N THR A 20 12.63 -10.82 -9.07
CA THR A 20 13.11 -10.67 -7.69
C THR A 20 11.93 -10.69 -6.73
N VAL A 21 11.64 -11.87 -6.17
CA VAL A 21 10.67 -12.03 -5.08
C VAL A 21 11.35 -11.69 -3.76
N ARG A 22 10.67 -10.91 -2.94
CA ARG A 22 11.11 -10.48 -1.60
C ARG A 22 10.03 -10.79 -0.59
N THR A 23 10.40 -10.77 0.68
CA THR A 23 9.49 -11.08 1.78
C THR A 23 9.51 -9.94 2.79
N PHE A 24 8.31 -9.44 3.14
CA PHE A 24 8.14 -8.60 4.31
C PHE A 24 8.10 -9.50 5.55
N GLU A 25 8.91 -9.17 6.55
CA GLU A 25 8.99 -9.88 7.82
C GLU A 25 8.93 -8.87 8.96
N HIS A 26 8.33 -9.28 10.09
CA HIS A 26 8.28 -8.46 11.30
C HIS A 26 7.67 -7.05 11.11
N CYS A 27 6.67 -6.94 10.24
CA CYS A 27 5.97 -5.68 9.95
C CYS A 27 4.47 -5.77 10.23
N THR A 28 3.82 -4.61 10.22
CA THR A 28 2.36 -4.47 10.28
C THR A 28 1.82 -4.06 8.92
N PHE A 29 0.62 -4.53 8.57
CA PHE A 29 -0.07 -4.16 7.34
C PHE A 29 -1.28 -3.30 7.68
N ARG A 30 -1.46 -2.19 6.94
CA ARG A 30 -2.63 -1.32 7.09
C ARG A 30 -3.41 -1.23 5.79
N GLU A 31 -4.68 -1.59 5.84
CA GLU A 31 -5.61 -1.36 4.72
C GLU A 31 -5.85 0.15 4.55
N LEU A 32 -5.37 0.69 3.43
CA LEU A 32 -5.47 2.13 3.14
C LEU A 32 -6.84 2.52 2.56
N LEU A 33 -7.46 1.63 1.77
CA LEU A 33 -8.75 1.91 1.16
C LEU A 33 -9.88 1.59 2.15
N GLN A 34 -10.55 2.63 2.64
CA GLN A 34 -11.67 2.50 3.56
C GLN A 34 -12.99 2.87 2.86
N SER A 35 -14.06 2.14 3.16
CA SER A 35 -15.39 2.42 2.62
C SER A 35 -15.99 3.67 3.25
N LEU A 36 -16.16 4.74 2.47
CA LEU A 36 -16.86 5.95 2.91
C LEU A 36 -18.36 5.89 2.61
N PHE A 37 -18.73 5.26 1.50
CA PHE A 37 -20.10 5.10 1.04
C PHE A 37 -20.39 3.65 0.68
N ARG A 38 -21.61 3.19 0.99
CA ARG A 38 -22.15 1.90 0.56
C ARG A 38 -23.60 2.08 0.15
N ASP A 39 -23.96 1.57 -1.03
CA ASP A 39 -25.32 1.67 -1.58
C ASP A 39 -25.89 3.10 -1.59
N GLY A 40 -25.03 4.07 -1.95
CA GLY A 40 -25.37 5.49 -2.00
C GLY A 40 -25.49 6.18 -0.63
N LYS A 41 -25.22 5.48 0.48
CA LYS A 41 -25.28 6.03 1.84
C LYS A 41 -23.88 6.16 2.44
N GLN A 42 -23.63 7.27 3.14
CA GLN A 42 -22.40 7.46 3.90
C GLN A 42 -22.37 6.47 5.07
N VAL A 43 -21.28 5.71 5.20
CA VAL A 43 -21.08 4.72 6.27
C VAL A 43 -19.91 5.04 7.20
N ALA A 44 -19.05 5.99 6.81
CA ALA A 44 -17.93 6.44 7.62
C ALA A 44 -18.20 7.83 8.21
N GLU A 45 -17.71 8.05 9.44
CA GLU A 45 -17.65 9.37 10.07
C GLU A 45 -16.59 10.25 9.39
N LEU A 46 -16.91 11.53 9.15
CA LEU A 46 -15.93 12.47 8.61
C LEU A 46 -15.09 13.04 9.75
N PRO A 47 -13.75 12.89 9.72
CA PRO A 47 -12.89 13.40 10.78
C PRO A 47 -12.90 14.94 10.78
N ALA A 48 -12.69 15.55 11.95
CA ALA A 48 -12.53 16.99 12.02
C ALA A 48 -11.20 17.42 11.39
N LEU A 49 -11.13 18.65 10.88
CA LEU A 49 -9.94 19.18 10.20
C LEU A 49 -8.67 19.09 11.07
N LYS A 50 -8.80 19.30 12.38
CA LYS A 50 -7.68 19.19 13.32
C LYS A 50 -7.10 17.77 13.38
N ASP A 51 -7.95 16.75 13.23
CA ASP A 51 -7.58 15.34 13.33
C ASP A 51 -6.92 14.89 12.02
N ILE A 52 -7.42 15.36 10.87
CA ILE A 52 -6.75 15.17 9.56
C ILE A 52 -5.33 15.72 9.60
N ARG A 53 -5.15 16.96 10.08
CA ARG A 53 -3.83 17.59 10.18
C ARG A 53 -2.90 16.82 11.13
N ALA A 54 -3.41 16.37 12.27
CA ALA A 54 -2.63 15.59 13.24
C ALA A 54 -2.23 14.23 12.65
N TYR A 55 -3.14 13.58 11.92
CA TYR A 55 -2.89 12.32 11.24
C TYR A 55 -1.74 12.44 10.23
N VAL A 56 -1.81 13.41 9.31
CA VAL A 56 -0.76 13.62 8.30
C VAL A 56 0.60 13.90 8.95
N ARG A 57 0.66 14.73 10.00
CA ARG A 57 1.91 15.00 10.73
C ARG A 57 2.51 13.72 11.31
N ARG A 58 1.70 12.92 11.99
CA ARG A 58 2.14 11.64 12.56
C ARG A 58 2.69 10.69 11.50
N GLN A 59 2.06 10.60 10.32
CA GLN A 59 2.56 9.76 9.23
C GLN A 59 3.92 10.22 8.72
N LEU A 60 4.10 11.53 8.51
CA LEU A 60 5.38 12.09 8.08
C LEU A 60 6.48 11.87 9.13
N ASP A 61 6.14 11.92 10.41
CA ASP A 61 7.10 11.76 11.51
C ASP A 61 7.48 10.28 11.75
N GLU A 62 6.52 9.35 11.61
CA GLU A 62 6.67 7.95 12.07
C GLU A 62 6.67 6.90 10.94
N GLU A 63 5.97 7.15 9.83
CA GLU A 63 5.68 6.12 8.81
C GLU A 63 6.45 6.35 7.49
N VAL A 64 6.69 7.61 7.11
CA VAL A 64 7.35 7.98 5.85
C VAL A 64 8.84 8.24 6.08
N TRP A 65 9.71 7.65 5.26
CA TRP A 65 11.15 7.83 5.38
C TRP A 65 11.60 9.27 5.12
N LYS A 66 12.64 9.74 5.83
CA LYS A 66 13.14 11.11 5.68
C LYS A 66 13.68 11.39 4.29
N GLU A 67 14.22 10.36 3.63
CA GLU A 67 14.77 10.39 2.28
C GLU A 67 13.69 10.59 1.22
N GLU A 68 12.48 10.08 1.45
CA GLU A 68 11.30 10.30 0.59
C GLU A 68 10.77 11.74 0.75
N GLN A 69 11.01 12.37 1.90
CA GLN A 69 10.54 13.73 2.22
C GLN A 69 11.47 14.86 1.73
N ARG A 70 12.56 14.55 1.00
CA ARG A 70 13.48 15.57 0.48
C ARG A 70 12.83 16.39 -0.62
N PHE A 71 13.03 17.72 -0.61
CA PHE A 71 12.53 18.61 -1.66
C PHE A 71 13.20 18.38 -3.02
N GLU A 72 14.48 18.03 -3.01
CA GLU A 72 15.26 17.76 -4.21
C GLU A 72 15.68 16.30 -4.25
N ASN A 73 15.44 15.64 -5.38
CA ASN A 73 15.76 14.24 -5.63
C ASN A 73 15.28 13.27 -4.50
N PRO A 74 13.97 13.24 -4.20
CA PRO A 74 13.43 12.35 -3.17
C PRO A 74 13.67 10.88 -3.52
N HIS A 75 13.83 10.05 -2.49
CA HIS A 75 13.81 8.60 -2.70
C HIS A 75 12.44 8.18 -3.26
N ILE A 76 12.44 7.25 -4.22
CA ILE A 76 11.20 6.80 -4.86
C ILE A 76 10.50 5.82 -3.91
N HIS A 77 9.26 6.12 -3.57
CA HIS A 77 8.42 5.21 -2.80
C HIS A 77 8.12 3.96 -3.62
N TYR A 78 8.36 2.78 -3.04
CA TYR A 78 8.13 1.51 -3.74
C TYR A 78 6.65 1.18 -3.83
N LEU A 79 6.19 0.86 -5.04
CA LEU A 79 4.84 0.33 -5.28
C LEU A 79 4.95 -1.08 -5.84
N ASP A 80 4.97 -2.03 -4.93
CA ASP A 80 5.12 -3.44 -5.24
C ASP A 80 3.78 -4.17 -5.30
N MET A 81 3.81 -5.36 -5.89
CA MET A 81 2.65 -6.23 -6.05
C MET A 81 2.83 -7.48 -5.20
N SER A 82 1.72 -8.01 -4.70
CA SER A 82 1.73 -9.40 -4.25
C SER A 82 2.03 -10.32 -5.44
N VAL A 83 2.65 -11.45 -5.15
CA VAL A 83 2.96 -12.46 -6.17
C VAL A 83 1.69 -12.90 -6.91
N LYS A 84 0.59 -13.10 -6.17
CA LYS A 84 -0.70 -13.51 -6.72
C LYS A 84 -1.34 -12.44 -7.59
N TYR A 85 -1.28 -11.16 -7.22
CA TYR A 85 -1.80 -10.08 -8.05
C TYR A 85 -1.01 -9.95 -9.36
N TYR A 86 0.31 -10.07 -9.30
CA TYR A 86 1.15 -10.04 -10.49
C TYR A 86 0.85 -11.21 -11.43
N GLN A 87 0.70 -12.44 -10.90
CA GLN A 87 0.32 -13.61 -11.70
C GLN A 87 -1.01 -13.38 -12.41
N MET A 88 -2.04 -12.92 -11.68
CA MET A 88 -3.33 -12.59 -12.27
C MET A 88 -3.21 -11.56 -13.41
N LYS A 89 -2.40 -10.51 -13.23
CA LYS A 89 -2.13 -9.53 -14.29
C LYS A 89 -1.51 -10.18 -15.52
N MET A 90 -0.51 -11.03 -15.35
CA MET A 90 0.18 -11.70 -16.46
C MET A 90 -0.74 -12.68 -17.20
N ASP A 91 -1.56 -13.44 -16.47
CA ASP A 91 -2.51 -14.38 -17.05
C ASP A 91 -3.55 -13.64 -17.91
N LEU A 92 -4.06 -12.51 -17.42
CA LEU A 92 -4.96 -11.66 -18.19
C LEU A 92 -4.29 -11.15 -19.48
N MET A 93 -3.05 -10.70 -19.43
CA MET A 93 -2.36 -10.20 -20.64
C MET A 93 -2.13 -11.31 -21.68
N LYS A 94 -1.78 -12.53 -21.24
CA LYS A 94 -1.60 -13.68 -22.15
C LYS A 94 -2.91 -14.12 -22.80
N ASN A 95 -4.03 -14.02 -22.09
CA ASN A 95 -5.35 -14.43 -22.59
C ASN A 95 -5.96 -13.45 -23.62
N HIS A 96 -5.29 -12.33 -23.91
CA HIS A 96 -5.67 -11.35 -24.92
C HIS A 96 -4.75 -11.38 -26.16
N GLU A 97 -3.84 -12.36 -26.25
CA GLU A 97 -3.10 -12.72 -27.46
C GLU A 97 -3.77 -13.92 -28.16
#